data_AF-A0A6G3WZ22-F1
#
_entry.id   AF-A0A6G3WZ22-F1
#
_cell.length_a   1.000
_cell.length_b   1.000
_cell.length_c   1.000
_cell.angle_alpha   90.00
_cell.angle_beta   90.00
_cell.angle_gamma   90.00
#
_symmetry.space_group_name_H-M   'P 1'
#
loop_
_entity.id
_entity.type
_entity.pdbx_description
1 polymer ?
#
loop_
_entity_poly.entity_id
_entity_poly.type
_entity_poly.pdbx_seq_one_letter_code
_entity_poly.pdbx_strand_id
1 'polypeptide(L)'
;MIGGSIAGCAAAVAGSRAGADVTVYERSEAELQDRGFGIVIPPGLHAELLGSGYLDAAMPTAPVGTRVWLTRQPGGRSVRELARQRSPVTPCNWGLL
;
A
#
# COMPACT_ATOMS: atom_id res chain seq x y z
N MET A 1 -7.77 12.99 -15.68
CA MET A 1 -7.86 12.36 -14.35
C MET A 1 -7.83 13.44 -13.28
N ILE A 2 -8.71 13.38 -12.28
CA ILE A 2 -8.69 14.29 -11.12
C ILE A 2 -8.25 13.49 -9.89
N GLY A 3 -7.17 13.93 -9.24
CA GLY A 3 -6.49 13.23 -8.15
C GLY A 3 -5.32 12.37 -8.64
N GLY A 4 -4.13 12.61 -8.09
CA GLY A 4 -2.87 11.93 -8.40
C GLY A 4 -2.42 10.92 -7.33
N SER A 5 -3.37 10.36 -6.57
CA SER A 5 -3.11 9.26 -5.63
C SER A 5 -3.18 7.89 -6.32
N ILE A 6 -3.16 6.80 -5.57
CA ILE A 6 -3.02 5.41 -6.06
C ILE A 6 -3.96 5.11 -7.23
N ALA A 7 -5.27 5.32 -7.05
CA ALA A 7 -6.27 5.02 -8.08
C ALA A 7 -6.16 5.95 -9.31
N GLY A 8 -5.84 7.22 -9.09
CA GLY A 8 -5.68 8.20 -10.16
C GLY A 8 -4.48 7.90 -11.05
N CYS A 9 -3.34 7.57 -10.45
CA CYS A 9 -2.14 7.13 -11.15
C CYS A 9 -2.38 5.82 -11.90
N ALA A 10 -3.01 4.82 -11.26
CA ALA A 10 -3.28 3.55 -11.89
C ALA A 10 -4.21 3.69 -13.13
N ALA A 11 -5.27 4.49 -12.99
CA ALA A 11 -6.17 4.75 -14.11
C ALA A 11 -5.51 5.62 -15.20
N ALA A 12 -4.61 6.54 -14.84
CA ALA A 12 -3.86 7.31 -15.83
C ALA A 12 -2.93 6.40 -16.66
N VAL A 13 -2.18 5.51 -16.00
CA VAL A 13 -1.35 4.49 -16.67
C VAL A 13 -2.19 3.59 -17.57
N ALA A 14 -3.35 3.13 -17.09
CA ALA A 14 -4.26 2.31 -17.90
C ALA A 14 -4.73 3.05 -19.16
N GLY A 15 -5.16 4.31 -19.02
CA GLY A 15 -5.63 5.14 -20.12
C GLY A 15 -4.53 5.40 -21.15
N SER A 16 -3.33 5.76 -20.71
CA SER A 16 -2.18 5.95 -21.60
C SER A 16 -1.81 4.68 -22.37
N ARG A 17 -1.84 3.51 -21.71
CA ARG A 17 -1.60 2.21 -22.39
C ARG A 17 -2.68 1.84 -23.39
N ALA A 18 -3.91 2.33 -23.19
CA ALA A 18 -5.00 2.19 -24.13
C ALA A 18 -4.95 3.20 -25.30
N GLY A 19 -3.92 4.06 -25.36
CA GLY A 19 -3.74 5.06 -26.42
C GLY A 19 -4.50 6.37 -26.20
N ALA A 20 -5.07 6.59 -25.00
CA ALA A 20 -5.67 7.87 -24.67
C ALA A 20 -4.61 8.92 -24.33
N ASP A 21 -4.89 10.17 -24.69
CA ASP A 21 -4.15 11.33 -24.17
C ASP A 21 -4.67 11.66 -22.76
N VAL A 22 -3.81 11.51 -21.75
CA VAL A 22 -4.22 11.57 -20.34
C VAL A 22 -3.46 12.66 -19.60
N THR A 23 -4.21 13.64 -19.10
CA THR A 23 -3.72 14.65 -18.15
C THR A 23 -4.21 14.34 -16.74
N VAL A 24 -3.31 14.41 -15.75
CA VAL A 24 -3.63 14.25 -14.32
C VAL A 24 -3.60 15.62 -13.64
N TYR A 25 -4.68 15.98 -12.95
CA TYR A 25 -4.74 17.17 -12.11
C TYR A 25 -4.76 16.76 -10.64
N GLU A 26 -3.74 17.12 -9.88
CA GLU A 26 -3.63 16.89 -8.43
C GLU A 26 -3.66 18.24 -7.71
N ARG A 27 -4.33 18.30 -6.56
CA ARG A 27 -4.41 19.52 -5.74
C ARG A 27 -3.10 19.80 -5.02
N SER A 28 -2.41 18.76 -4.59
CA SER A 28 -1.19 18.84 -3.81
C SER A 28 -0.01 19.22 -4.71
N GLU A 29 0.71 20.27 -4.32
CA GLU A 29 1.93 20.70 -5.03
C GLU A 29 3.16 19.85 -4.64
N ALA A 30 3.08 19.15 -3.51
CA ALA A 30 4.13 18.25 -3.02
C ALA A 30 3.84 16.79 -3.39
N GLU A 31 4.91 16.00 -3.49
CA GLU A 31 4.81 14.56 -3.69
C GLU A 31 3.96 13.92 -2.57
N LEU A 32 3.05 13.03 -2.96
CA LEU A 32 2.18 12.29 -2.05
C LEU A 32 2.92 11.10 -1.40
N GLN A 33 4.18 11.31 -1.01
CA GLN A 33 5.05 10.31 -0.39
C GLN A 33 4.95 10.39 1.15
N ASP A 34 5.47 9.37 1.82
CA ASP A 34 5.66 9.33 3.29
C ASP A 34 4.41 9.52 4.16
N ARG A 35 3.20 9.31 3.62
CA ARG A 35 1.94 9.51 4.35
C ARG A 35 1.55 8.37 5.32
N GLY A 36 2.55 7.66 5.86
CA GLY A 36 2.40 6.79 7.03
C GLY A 36 2.18 5.29 6.76
N PHE A 37 1.91 4.59 7.86
CA PHE A 37 1.82 3.13 7.97
C PHE A 37 0.48 2.55 7.51
N GLY A 38 0.50 1.44 6.77
CA GLY A 38 -0.69 0.57 6.65
C GLY A 38 -1.21 0.26 5.24
N ILE A 39 -0.49 0.63 4.17
CA ILE A 39 -0.84 0.16 2.83
C ILE A 39 -0.26 -1.23 2.65
N VAL A 40 -1.16 -2.21 2.50
CA VAL A 40 -0.81 -3.60 2.29
C VAL A 40 -1.53 -4.13 1.06
N ILE A 41 -0.81 -4.90 0.25
CA ILE A 41 -1.33 -5.52 -0.98
C ILE A 41 -1.39 -7.04 -0.76
N PRO A 42 -2.49 -7.73 -1.12
CA PRO A 42 -2.50 -9.19 -1.14
C PRO A 42 -1.39 -9.75 -2.05
N PRO A 43 -0.68 -10.84 -1.69
CA PRO A 43 0.48 -11.31 -2.46
C PRO A 43 0.18 -11.59 -3.94
N GLY A 44 -1.00 -12.13 -4.25
CA GLY A 44 -1.43 -12.36 -5.64
C GLY A 44 -1.55 -11.07 -6.44
N LEU A 45 -2.21 -10.05 -5.86
CA LEU A 45 -2.35 -8.73 -6.49
C LEU A 45 -0.99 -8.02 -6.61
N HIS A 46 -0.11 -8.17 -5.63
CA HIS A 46 1.24 -7.63 -5.72
C HIS A 46 2.03 -8.21 -6.90
N ALA A 47 1.98 -9.53 -7.09
CA ALA A 47 2.63 -10.18 -8.23
C ALA A 47 2.03 -9.74 -9.58
N GLU A 48 0.72 -9.56 -9.64
CA GLU A 48 0.03 -9.05 -10.84
C GLU A 48 0.45 -7.62 -11.18
N LEU A 49 0.48 -6.72 -10.19
CA LEU A 49 0.85 -5.32 -10.38
C LEU A 49 2.34 -5.16 -10.73
N LEU A 50 3.23 -6.01 -10.21
CA LEU A 50 4.61 -6.10 -10.66
C LEU A 50 4.70 -6.57 -12.11
N GLY A 51 4.04 -7.69 -12.45
CA GLY A 51 4.09 -8.28 -13.79
C GLY A 51 3.48 -7.38 -14.87
N SER A 52 2.54 -6.51 -14.48
CA SER A 52 1.94 -5.50 -15.36
C SER A 52 2.64 -4.14 -15.27
N GLY A 53 3.73 -3.99 -14.52
CA GLY A 53 4.53 -2.76 -14.44
C GLY A 53 3.79 -1.57 -13.82
N TYR A 54 2.84 -1.82 -12.92
CA TYR A 54 2.23 -0.80 -12.07
C TYR A 54 3.04 -0.55 -10.80
N LEU A 55 3.81 -1.53 -10.36
CA LEU A 55 4.78 -1.42 -9.27
C LEU A 55 6.19 -1.64 -9.81
N ASP A 56 7.15 -0.91 -9.27
CA ASP A 56 8.56 -1.13 -9.55
C ASP A 56 9.05 -2.39 -8.82
N ALA A 57 9.86 -3.22 -9.47
CA ALA A 57 10.48 -4.39 -8.86
C ALA A 57 11.45 -4.04 -7.72
N ALA A 58 12.00 -2.81 -7.73
CA ALA A 58 12.83 -2.27 -6.66
C ALA A 58 12.02 -1.67 -5.50
N MET A 59 10.68 -1.64 -5.58
CA MET A 59 9.84 -1.10 -4.52
C MET A 59 10.03 -1.91 -3.21
N PRO A 60 10.43 -1.27 -2.10
CA PRO A 60 10.61 -1.97 -0.83
C PRO A 60 9.31 -2.58 -0.32
N THR A 61 9.35 -3.88 -0.04
CA THR A 61 8.23 -4.62 0.54
C THR A 61 8.73 -5.65 1.56
N ALA A 62 7.87 -6.10 2.46
CA ALA A 62 8.21 -7.16 3.40
C ALA A 62 7.08 -8.16 3.58
N PRO A 63 7.26 -9.45 3.28
CA PRO A 63 6.17 -10.41 3.45
C PRO A 63 5.76 -10.52 4.93
N VAL A 64 4.48 -10.29 5.21
CA VAL A 64 3.88 -10.49 6.54
C VAL A 64 2.87 -11.62 6.45
N GLY A 65 3.07 -12.69 7.21
CA GLY A 65 2.18 -13.86 7.21
C GLY A 65 1.05 -13.80 8.24
N THR A 66 1.16 -12.95 9.26
CA THR A 66 0.30 -12.98 10.45
C THR A 66 0.00 -11.58 10.97
N ARG A 67 -1.24 -11.36 11.40
CA ARG A 67 -1.68 -10.18 12.14
C ARG A 67 -1.90 -10.56 13.61
N VAL A 68 -1.33 -9.78 14.51
CA VAL A 68 -1.53 -9.91 15.96
C VAL A 68 -2.43 -8.78 16.43
N TRP A 69 -3.51 -9.13 17.11
CA TRP A 69 -4.43 -8.19 17.73
C TRP A 69 -4.04 -8.04 19.20
N LEU A 70 -3.69 -6.83 19.61
CA LEU A 70 -3.28 -6.51 20.98
C LEU A 70 -4.35 -5.67 21.66
N THR A 71 -4.56 -5.89 22.96
CA THR A 71 -5.42 -5.04 23.78
C THR A 71 -4.70 -4.65 25.07
N ARG A 72 -5.06 -3.49 25.63
CA ARG A 72 -4.47 -3.00 26.88
C ARG A 72 -4.91 -3.86 28.06
N GLN A 73 -4.01 -4.14 28.99
CA GLN A 73 -4.38 -4.77 30.25
C GLN A 73 -5.02 -3.76 31.22
N PRO A 74 -6.03 -4.16 32.02
CA PRO A 74 -6.58 -3.28 33.05
C PRO A 74 -5.50 -2.79 34.03
N GLY A 75 -5.49 -1.49 34.34
CA GLY A 75 -4.63 -0.91 35.37
C GLY A 75 -3.16 -0.68 35.01
N GLY A 76 -2.73 -0.89 33.76
CA GLY A 76 -1.30 -0.82 33.40
C GLY A 76 -0.98 -0.23 32.03
N ARG A 77 0.34 -0.04 31.81
CA ARG A 77 0.92 0.30 30.50
C ARG A 77 1.18 -0.92 29.61
N SER A 78 0.96 -2.14 30.12
CA SER A 78 1.18 -3.41 29.41
C SER A 78 0.04 -3.75 28.44
N VAL A 79 0.38 -4.56 27.44
CA VAL A 79 -0.55 -5.10 26.43
C VAL A 79 -0.61 -6.61 26.53
N ARG A 80 -1.74 -7.21 26.17
CA ARG A 80 -1.89 -8.65 25.99
C ARG A 80 -2.37 -8.97 24.57
N GLU A 81 -1.99 -10.15 24.08
CA GLU A 81 -2.54 -10.70 22.84
C GLU A 81 -4.02 -11.04 23.04
N LEU A 82 -4.86 -10.50 22.15
CA LEU A 82 -6.28 -10.80 22.07
C LEU A 82 -6.54 -11.93 21.08
N ALA A 83 -5.85 -11.89 19.93
CA ALA A 83 -5.99 -12.88 18.87
C ALA A 83 -4.79 -12.85 17.92
N ARG A 84 -4.61 -13.95 17.21
CA ARG A 84 -3.65 -14.09 16.10
C ARG A 84 -4.36 -14.65 14.89
N GLN A 85 -4.17 -13.97 13.76
CA GLN A 85 -4.85 -14.32 12.52
C GLN A 85 -3.84 -14.45 11.39
N ARG A 86 -3.97 -15.53 10.60
CA ARG A 86 -3.25 -15.65 9.33
C ARG A 86 -3.68 -14.50 8.41
N SER A 87 -2.73 -13.70 7.96
CA SER A 87 -2.99 -12.49 7.17
C SER A 87 -1.82 -12.26 6.20
N PRO A 88 -1.70 -13.09 5.14
CA PRO A 88 -0.63 -12.94 4.16
C PRO A 88 -0.83 -11.65 3.39
N VAL A 89 0.07 -10.70 3.59
CA VAL A 89 0.05 -9.39 2.92
C VAL A 89 1.46 -8.91 2.62
N THR A 90 1.57 -8.02 1.64
CA THR A 90 2.79 -7.33 1.22
C THR A 90 2.64 -5.84 1.57
N PRO A 91 3.13 -5.38 2.73
CA PRO A 91 3.22 -3.97 3.07
C PRO A 91 4.19 -3.26 2.13
N CYS A 92 3.82 -2.04 1.76
CA CYS A 92 4.44 -1.26 0.70
C CYS A 92 4.94 0.11 1.20
N ASN A 93 5.17 0.27 2.51
CA ASN A 93 5.45 1.58 3.13
C ASN A 93 6.64 1.56 4.11
N TRP A 94 7.22 2.76 4.27
CA TRP A 94 8.48 3.20 4.89
C TRP A 94 8.86 2.76 6.32
N GLY A 95 8.14 1.82 6.93
CA GLY A 95 8.59 1.18 8.17
C GLY A 95 9.63 0.07 8.00
N LEU A 96 10.11 -0.11 6.77
CA LEU A 96 11.03 -1.18 6.37
C LEU A 96 12.47 -0.70 6.16
N LEU A 97 12.74 0.58 6.48
CA LEU A 97 14.08 1.17 6.54
C LEU A 97 14.49 1.39 7.99
#